data_AF-S8BVS4-F1
#
_entry.id   AF-S8BVS4-F1
#
_cell.length_a   1.000
_cell.length_b   1.000
_cell.length_c   1.000
_cell.angle_alpha   90.00
_cell.angle_beta   90.00
_cell.angle_gamma   90.00
#
_symmetry.space_group_name_H-M   'P 1'
#
loop_
_entity.id
_entity.type
_entity.pdbx_description
1 polymer ?
#
loop_
_entity_poly.entity_id
_entity_poly.type
_entity_poly.pdbx_seq_one_letter_code
_entity_poly.pdbx_strand_id
1 'polypeptide(L)'
;KMITKSLVLTYLYLLIYITLSSGVILYNKWVLSKKYFNFPFPITLTMIHMAFSGSVAFLLIRVFKVVSPVKMTFRIYATCVVPISAFFASSLWFGNTAYLHISVAFIQMLKAL
;
A
#
# COMPACT_ATOMS: atom_id res chain seq x y z
N LYS A 1 12.42 -22.53 -27.85
CA LYS A 1 12.54 -21.85 -26.54
C LYS A 1 11.17 -21.90 -25.86
N MET A 2 10.92 -22.89 -25.01
CA MET A 2 9.63 -23.02 -24.31
C MET A 2 9.53 -21.89 -23.30
N ILE A 3 8.62 -20.94 -23.52
CA ILE A 3 8.26 -19.95 -22.51
C ILE A 3 7.57 -20.73 -21.40
N THR A 4 8.27 -20.91 -20.28
CA THR A 4 7.78 -21.64 -19.11
C THR A 4 6.50 -20.95 -18.62
N LYS A 5 5.43 -21.70 -18.33
CA LYS A 5 4.15 -21.15 -17.82
C LYS A 5 4.34 -20.22 -16.62
N SER A 6 5.34 -20.48 -15.78
CA SER A 6 5.74 -19.63 -14.66
C SER A 6 6.20 -18.23 -15.09
N LEU A 7 6.94 -18.11 -16.20
CA LEU A 7 7.35 -16.81 -16.74
C LEU A 7 6.15 -16.00 -17.22
N VAL A 8 5.19 -16.62 -17.91
CA VAL A 8 3.95 -15.95 -18.34
C VAL A 8 3.15 -15.45 -17.13
N LEU A 9 3.00 -16.28 -16.10
CA LEU A 9 2.34 -15.88 -14.85
C LEU A 9 3.05 -14.72 -14.19
N THR A 10 4.39 -14.74 -14.10
CA THR A 10 5.16 -13.62 -13.54
C THR A 10 4.96 -12.33 -14.33
N TYR A 11 5.01 -12.37 -15.66
CA TYR A 11 4.75 -11.19 -16.49
C TYR A 11 3.33 -10.66 -16.32
N LEU A 12 2.34 -11.55 -16.20
CA LEU A 12 0.96 -11.18 -15.95
C LEU A 12 0.78 -10.51 -14.57
N TYR A 13 1.40 -11.05 -13.52
CA TYR A 13 1.41 -10.40 -12.20
C TYR A 13 2.06 -9.02 -12.23
N LEU A 14 3.17 -8.86 -12.96
CA LEU A 14 3.85 -7.57 -13.12
C LEU A 14 2.97 -6.56 -13.86
N LEU A 15 2.30 -6.98 -14.94
CA LEU A 15 1.43 -6.10 -15.72
C LEU A 15 0.24 -5.63 -14.86
N ILE A 16 -0.44 -6.56 -14.19
CA ILE A 16 -1.53 -6.25 -13.26
C ILE A 16 -1.07 -5.28 -12.18
N TYR A 17 0.11 -5.51 -11.61
CA TYR A 17 0.69 -4.62 -10.60
C TYR A 17 0.90 -3.19 -11.14
N ILE A 18 1.49 -3.04 -12.33
CA ILE A 18 1.75 -1.73 -12.94
C ILE A 18 0.44 -0.98 -13.25
N THR A 19 -0.53 -1.66 -13.85
CA THR A 19 -1.84 -1.07 -14.21
C THR A 19 -2.63 -0.67 -12.96
N LEU A 20 -2.69 -1.52 -11.93
CA LEU A 20 -3.38 -1.18 -10.69
C LEU A 20 -2.66 -0.05 -9.94
N SER A 21 -1.33 -0.09 -9.86
CA SER A 21 -0.52 0.94 -9.19
C SER A 21 -0.71 2.31 -9.84
N SER A 22 -0.63 2.39 -11.17
CA SER A 22 -0.89 3.63 -11.92
C SER A 22 -2.33 4.14 -11.73
N GLY A 23 -3.33 3.23 -11.71
CA GLY A 23 -4.72 3.58 -11.42
C GLY A 23 -4.91 4.21 -10.04
N VAL A 24 -4.31 3.64 -9.00
CA VAL A 24 -4.39 4.18 -7.62
C VAL A 24 -3.74 5.56 -7.53
N ILE A 25 -2.64 5.81 -8.24
CA ILE A 25 -1.97 7.11 -8.27
C ILE A 25 -2.88 8.17 -8.90
N LEU A 26 -3.49 7.85 -10.04
CA LEU A 26 -4.43 8.76 -10.73
C LEU A 26 -5.70 9.00 -9.91
N TYR A 27 -6.22 7.95 -9.26
CA TYR A 27 -7.36 8.05 -8.37
C TYR A 27 -7.09 8.97 -7.17
N ASN A 28 -5.93 8.83 -6.52
CA ASN A 28 -5.52 9.71 -5.44
C ASN A 28 -5.42 11.17 -5.90
N LYS A 29 -4.87 11.42 -7.11
CA LYS A 29 -4.82 12.76 -7.70
C LYS A 29 -6.22 13.33 -7.98
N TRP A 30 -7.16 12.50 -8.39
CA TRP A 30 -8.54 12.90 -8.66
C TRP A 30 -9.29 13.27 -7.38
N VAL A 31 -9.17 12.45 -6.32
CA VAL A 31 -9.77 12.69 -5.00
C VAL A 31 -9.24 13.98 -4.35
N LEU A 32 -7.94 14.26 -4.49
CA LEU A 32 -7.31 15.47 -3.94
C LEU A 32 -7.53 16.74 -4.78
N SER A 33 -8.13 16.64 -5.97
CA SER A 33 -8.33 17.80 -6.82
C SER A 33 -9.42 18.73 -6.26
N LYS A 34 -9.08 20.01 -6.07
CA LYS A 34 -9.98 21.08 -5.60
C LYS A 34 -11.28 21.22 -6.40
N LYS A 35 -11.34 20.66 -7.62
CA LYS A 35 -12.46 20.79 -8.55
C LYS A 35 -13.61 19.79 -8.32
N TYR A 36 -13.39 18.70 -7.59
CA TYR A 36 -14.39 17.61 -7.47
C TYR A 36 -14.76 17.22 -6.03
N PHE A 37 -13.80 16.99 -5.13
CA PHE A 37 -14.11 16.43 -3.80
C PHE A 37 -13.59 17.23 -2.60
N ASN A 38 -12.76 18.25 -2.83
CA ASN A 38 -12.30 19.23 -1.84
C ASN A 38 -11.91 18.61 -0.47
N PHE A 39 -11.21 17.47 -0.50
CA PHE A 39 -10.81 16.73 0.70
C PHE A 39 -9.29 16.92 0.93
N PRO A 40 -8.89 17.92 1.74
CA PRO A 40 -7.50 18.36 1.84
C PRO A 40 -6.60 17.46 2.70
N PHE A 41 -7.05 16.25 3.06
CA PHE A 41 -6.40 15.38 4.04
C PHE A 41 -5.92 14.04 3.43
N PRO A 42 -4.81 14.02 2.66
CA PRO A 42 -4.23 12.79 2.10
C PRO A 42 -3.89 11.74 3.16
N ILE A 43 -3.57 12.18 4.37
CA ILE A 43 -3.23 11.30 5.50
C ILE A 43 -4.44 10.43 5.90
N THR A 44 -5.63 11.05 6.00
CA THR A 44 -6.86 10.31 6.33
C THR A 44 -7.24 9.31 5.24
N LEU A 45 -7.00 9.64 3.97
CA LEU A 45 -7.19 8.71 2.86
C LEU A 45 -6.27 7.48 3.01
N THR A 46 -4.98 7.70 3.27
CA THR A 46 -4.03 6.59 3.48
C THR A 46 -4.39 5.74 4.72
N MET A 47 -4.86 6.37 5.80
CA MET A 47 -5.34 5.65 6.99
C MET A 47 -6.54 4.75 6.67
N ILE A 48 -7.51 5.23 5.88
CA ILE A 48 -8.67 4.43 5.45
C ILE A 48 -8.23 3.26 4.57
N HIS A 49 -7.30 3.47 3.64
CA HIS A 49 -6.76 2.39 2.79
C HIS A 49 -6.08 1.28 3.63
N MET A 50 -5.27 1.67 4.63
CA MET A 50 -4.59 0.71 5.50
C MET A 50 -5.54 0.02 6.48
N ALA A 51 -6.56 0.72 6.97
CA ALA A 51 -7.60 0.12 7.80
C ALA A 51 -8.45 -0.89 6.99
N PHE A 52 -8.79 -0.56 5.74
CA PHE A 52 -9.52 -1.45 4.85
C PHE A 52 -8.71 -2.70 4.51
N SER A 53 -7.45 -2.54 4.09
CA SER A 53 -6.59 -3.69 3.75
C SER A 53 -6.34 -4.59 4.97
N GLY A 54 -6.13 -4.01 6.15
CA GLY A 54 -6.00 -4.75 7.40
C GLY A 54 -7.27 -5.50 7.78
N SER A 55 -8.44 -4.88 7.62
CA SER A 55 -9.74 -5.50 7.91
C SER A 55 -10.04 -6.67 6.96
N VAL A 56 -9.80 -6.47 5.66
CA VAL A 56 -9.97 -7.52 4.65
C VAL A 56 -9.00 -8.67 4.90
N ALA A 57 -7.74 -8.40 5.21
CA ALA A 57 -6.76 -9.43 5.57
C ALA A 57 -7.18 -10.21 6.83
N PHE A 58 -7.67 -9.52 7.86
CA PHE A 58 -8.19 -10.16 9.06
C PHE A 58 -9.37 -11.07 8.76
N LEU A 59 -10.35 -10.60 7.97
CA LEU A 59 -11.50 -11.40 7.55
C LEU A 59 -11.08 -12.63 6.74
N LEU A 60 -10.18 -12.48 5.75
CA LEU A 60 -9.70 -13.58 4.93
C LEU A 60 -9.01 -14.67 5.75
N ILE A 61 -8.19 -14.28 6.73
CA ILE A 61 -7.39 -15.21 7.53
C ILE A 61 -8.23 -15.84 8.64
N ARG A 62 -9.06 -15.06 9.34
CA ARG A 62 -9.77 -15.52 10.55
C ARG A 62 -11.15 -16.09 10.27
N VAL A 63 -11.88 -15.52 9.30
CA VAL A 63 -13.26 -15.94 8.97
C VAL A 63 -13.23 -16.95 7.82
N PHE A 64 -12.63 -16.57 6.69
CA PHE A 64 -12.66 -17.41 5.48
C PHE A 64 -11.57 -18.50 5.46
N LYS A 65 -10.57 -18.44 6.34
CA LYS A 65 -9.44 -19.39 6.45
C LYS A 65 -8.79 -19.73 5.09
N VAL A 66 -8.76 -18.77 4.16
CA VAL A 66 -8.18 -18.96 2.82
C VAL A 66 -6.67 -19.22 2.90
N VAL A 67 -6.03 -18.70 3.95
CA VAL A 67 -4.59 -18.83 4.19
C VAL A 67 -4.35 -19.45 5.57
N SER A 68 -3.38 -20.36 5.66
CA SER A 68 -2.97 -20.97 6.92
C SER A 68 -2.44 -19.92 7.90
N PRO A 69 -2.98 -19.84 9.13
CA PRO A 69 -2.52 -18.86 10.11
C PRO A 69 -1.07 -19.17 10.51
N VAL A 70 -0.19 -18.18 10.35
CA VAL A 70 1.21 -18.28 10.77
C VAL A 70 1.26 -18.29 12.30
N LYS A 71 1.76 -19.38 12.88
CA LYS A 71 1.99 -19.49 14.33
C LYS A 71 3.21 -18.66 14.71
N MET A 72 3.00 -17.39 15.06
CA MET A 72 4.03 -16.51 15.61
C MET A 72 3.94 -16.49 17.14
N THR A 73 5.07 -16.67 17.82
CA THR A 73 5.16 -16.47 19.28
C THR A 73 5.03 -14.98 19.61
N PHE A 74 4.29 -14.63 20.67
CA PHE A 74 4.06 -13.25 21.09
C PHE A 74 5.35 -12.42 21.23
N ARG A 75 6.44 -13.05 21.69
CA ARG A 75 7.77 -12.42 21.79
C ARG A 75 8.32 -11.94 20.44
N ILE A 76 8.21 -12.76 19.39
CA ILE A 76 8.70 -12.41 18.05
C ILE A 76 7.80 -11.32 17.44
N TYR A 77 6.50 -11.40 17.68
CA TYR A 77 5.56 -10.37 17.24
C TYR A 77 5.90 -9.01 17.85
N ALA A 78 6.13 -8.94 19.17
CA ALA A 78 6.46 -7.69 19.85
C ALA A 78 7.86 -7.16 19.49
N THR A 79 8.87 -8.02 19.36
CA THR A 79 10.25 -7.57 19.12
C THR A 79 10.54 -7.29 17.64
N CYS A 80 9.85 -7.92 16.71
CA CYS A 80 10.12 -7.76 15.28
C CYS A 80 8.97 -7.06 14.55
N VAL A 81 7.74 -7.54 14.68
CA VAL A 81 6.62 -7.04 13.88
C VAL A 81 6.20 -5.63 14.29
N VAL A 82 6.07 -5.38 15.60
CA VAL A 82 5.67 -4.07 16.13
C VAL A 82 6.64 -2.95 15.72
N PRO A 83 7.97 -3.04 15.95
CA PRO A 83 8.87 -1.96 15.57
C PRO A 83 8.91 -1.73 14.06
N ILE A 84 8.92 -2.80 13.25
CA ILE A 84 8.87 -2.68 11.78
C ILE A 84 7.60 -1.93 11.35
N SER A 85 6.44 -2.31 11.92
CA SER A 85 5.16 -1.65 11.61
C SER A 85 5.12 -0.20 12.07
N ALA A 86 5.77 0.13 13.21
CA ALA A 86 5.85 1.51 13.72
C ALA A 86 6.71 2.40 12.80
N PHE A 87 7.89 1.92 12.39
CA PHE A 87 8.73 2.65 11.43
C PHE A 87 8.06 2.79 10.06
N PHE A 88 7.34 1.76 9.61
CA PHE A 88 6.57 1.82 8.37
C PHE A 88 5.42 2.82 8.45
N ALA A 89 4.65 2.82 9.53
CA ALA A 89 3.57 3.79 9.77
C ALA A 89 4.12 5.23 9.86
N SER A 90 5.26 5.42 10.54
CA SER A 90 5.95 6.69 10.63
C SER A 90 6.41 7.19 9.24
N SER A 91 7.02 6.31 8.44
CA SER A 91 7.41 6.60 7.06
C SER A 91 6.21 6.99 6.19
N LEU A 92 5.07 6.30 6.31
CA LEU A 92 3.84 6.67 5.62
C LEU A 92 3.30 8.02 6.09
N TRP A 93 3.34 8.30 7.38
CA TRP A 93 2.85 9.57 7.92
C TRP A 93 3.68 10.75 7.41
N PHE A 94 5.00 10.67 7.52
CA PHE A 94 5.90 11.71 7.01
C PHE A 94 5.84 11.82 5.49
N GLY A 95 5.80 10.68 4.79
CA GLY A 95 5.63 10.62 3.34
C GLY A 95 4.36 11.32 2.89
N ASN A 96 3.20 11.01 3.47
CA ASN A 96 1.90 11.62 3.15
C ASN A 96 1.81 13.11 3.54
N THR A 97 2.49 13.52 4.61
CA THR A 97 2.59 14.94 5.00
C THR A 97 3.42 15.73 3.98
N ALA A 98 4.49 15.15 3.44
CA ALA A 98 5.29 15.80 2.40
C ALA A 98 4.52 16.06 1.10
N TYR A 99 3.49 15.26 0.76
CA TYR A 99 2.63 15.51 -0.41
C TYR A 99 1.86 16.84 -0.32
N LEU A 100 1.63 17.36 0.89
CA LEU A 100 0.98 18.66 1.06
C LEU A 100 1.92 19.84 0.75
N HIS A 101 3.24 19.60 0.80
CA HIS A 101 4.25 20.65 0.67
C HIS A 101 5.05 20.58 -0.64
N ILE A 102 4.96 19.48 -1.39
CA ILE A 102 5.87 19.18 -2.50
C ILE A 102 5.10 18.79 -3.78
N SER A 103 5.57 19.27 -4.94
CA SER A 103 5.00 18.97 -6.26
C SER A 103 5.17 17.49 -6.64
N VAL A 104 4.17 16.94 -7.37
CA VAL A 104 4.11 15.54 -7.84
C VAL A 104 5.39 15.10 -8.57
N ALA A 105 6.06 16.02 -9.30
CA ALA A 105 7.31 15.74 -10.00
C ALA A 105 8.50 15.48 -9.06
N PHE A 106 8.57 16.17 -7.92
CA PHE A 106 9.66 16.00 -6.95
C PHE A 106 9.46 14.73 -6.10
N ILE A 107 8.22 14.32 -5.88
CA ILE A 107 7.89 13.03 -5.24
C ILE A 107 8.38 11.85 -6.09
N GLN A 108 8.19 11.91 -7.41
CA GLN A 108 8.67 10.87 -8.31
C GLN A 108 10.21 10.79 -8.32
N MET A 109 10.90 11.91 -8.11
CA MET A 109 12.36 11.96 -7.96
C MET A 109 12.85 11.36 -6.64
N LEU A 110 12.16 11.64 -5.52
CA LEU A 110 12.48 11.05 -4.21
C LEU A 110 12.18 9.55 -4.12
N LYS A 111 11.21 9.04 -4.87
CA LYS A 111 10.87 7.60 -4.90
C LYS A 111 11.87 6.75 -5.70
N ALA A 112 12.66 7.39 -6.56
CA ALA A 112 13.69 6.74 -7.38
C ALA A 112 15.06 6.66 -6.69
N LEU A 113 15.24 7.36 -5.56
CA LEU A 113 16.43 7.33 -4.72
C LEU A 113 16.36 6.23 -3.66
#